data_AF-A0A4U2ZXX9-F1
#
_entry.id   AF-A0A4U2ZXX9-F1
#
_cell.length_a   1.000
_cell.length_b   1.000
_cell.length_c   1.000
_cell.angle_alpha   90.00
_cell.angle_beta   90.00
_cell.angle_gamma   90.00
#
_symmetry.space_group_name_H-M   'P 1'
#
loop_
_entity.id
_entity.type
_entity.pdbx_description
1 polymer ?
#
loop_
_entity_poly.entity_id
_entity_poly.type
_entity_poly.pdbx_seq_one_letter_code
_entity_poly.pdbx_strand_id
1 'polypeptide(L)'
;MNKRETRIRILDLQDQHCMGCHYHNSLRTYCIDDCKIGKEIYQLETGLIFDEKDLKRKVKRKWDHICQQALELRSKGYTYKK
;
A
#
# COMPACT_ATOMS: atom_id res chain seq x y z
N MET A 1 11.10 -10.15 -3.15
CA MET A 1 9.78 -10.78 -3.23
C MET A 1 8.85 -9.91 -4.04
N ASN A 2 8.03 -10.50 -4.90
CA ASN A 2 6.93 -9.79 -5.53
C ASN A 2 5.85 -9.41 -4.50
N LYS A 3 5.05 -8.38 -4.81
CA LYS A 3 3.93 -7.93 -3.97
C LYS A 3 2.95 -9.07 -3.67
N ARG A 4 2.70 -9.93 -4.66
CA ARG A 4 1.85 -11.10 -4.54
C ARG A 4 2.44 -12.14 -3.59
N GLU A 5 3.73 -12.44 -3.72
CA GLU A 5 4.43 -13.37 -2.84
C GLU A 5 4.49 -12.89 -1.40
N THR A 6 4.68 -11.58 -1.19
CA THR A 6 4.68 -10.96 0.14
C THR A 6 3.31 -11.10 0.81
N ARG A 7 2.21 -10.90 0.06
CA ARG A 7 0.85 -11.12 0.56
C ARG A 7 0.56 -12.59 0.86
N ILE A 8 1.01 -13.52 0.00
CA ILE A 8 0.87 -14.95 0.24
C ILE A 8 1.64 -15.35 1.50
N ARG A 9 2.85 -14.83 1.69
CA ARG A 9 3.68 -15.06 2.89
C ARG A 9 3.00 -14.57 4.17
N ILE A 10 2.37 -13.40 4.14
CA ILE A 10 1.60 -12.88 5.27
C ILE A 10 0.43 -13.82 5.61
N LEU A 11 -0.32 -14.27 4.59
CA LEU A 11 -1.44 -15.20 4.79
C LEU A 11 -0.99 -16.56 5.33
N ASP A 12 0.12 -17.09 4.82
CA ASP A 12 0.71 -18.35 5.29
C ASP A 12 1.16 -18.26 6.76
N LEU A 13 1.80 -17.15 7.16
CA LEU A 13 2.17 -16.90 8.55
C LEU A 13 0.95 -16.77 9.47
N GLN A 14 -0.14 -16.15 8.99
CA GLN A 14 -1.39 -16.07 9.73
C GLN A 14 -2.06 -17.44 9.86
N ASP A 15 -2.08 -18.25 8.79
CA ASP A 15 -2.70 -19.57 8.79
C ASP A 15 -1.95 -20.55 9.71
N GLN A 16 -0.61 -20.56 9.63
CA GLN A 16 0.23 -21.49 10.41
C GLN A 16 0.33 -21.12 11.89
N HIS A 17 0.39 -19.83 12.22
CA HIS A 17 0.71 -19.39 13.59
C HIS A 17 -0.42 -18.65 14.29
N CYS A 18 -1.37 -18.06 13.56
CA CYS A 18 -2.42 -17.23 14.15
C CYS A 18 -3.77 -17.95 14.26
N MET A 19 -4.10 -18.92 13.39
CA MET A 19 -5.40 -19.64 13.42
C MET A 19 -5.73 -20.33 14.75
N GLY A 20 -4.71 -20.77 15.51
CA GLY A 20 -4.86 -21.37 16.84
C GLY A 20 -4.43 -20.47 18.00
N CYS A 21 -4.09 -19.21 17.73
CA CYS A 21 -3.55 -18.31 18.74
C CYS A 21 -4.66 -17.80 19.66
N HIS A 22 -4.46 -17.91 20.98
CA HIS A 22 -5.38 -17.36 21.98
C HIS A 22 -5.60 -15.84 21.81
N TYR A 23 -4.64 -15.16 21.19
CA TYR A 23 -4.68 -13.73 20.91
C TYR A 23 -5.14 -13.39 19.48
N HIS A 24 -5.60 -14.37 18.69
CA HIS A 24 -6.04 -14.16 17.30
C HIS A 24 -7.14 -13.10 17.17
N ASN A 25 -8.02 -13.01 18.17
CA ASN A 25 -9.09 -12.02 18.24
C ASN A 25 -8.80 -10.89 19.24
N SER A 26 -7.60 -10.88 19.84
CA SER A 26 -7.23 -10.01 20.94
C SER A 26 -6.33 -8.86 20.49
N LEU A 27 -6.11 -7.90 21.40
CA LEU A 27 -5.45 -6.62 21.15
C LEU A 27 -4.20 -6.75 20.26
N ARG A 28 -4.28 -6.08 19.11
CA ARG A 28 -3.22 -5.91 18.12
C ARG A 28 -1.88 -5.47 18.72
N THR A 29 -1.90 -4.81 19.89
CA THR A 29 -0.72 -4.34 20.62
C THR A 29 0.20 -5.48 21.04
N TYR A 30 -0.31 -6.58 21.62
CA TYR A 30 0.54 -7.71 22.03
C TYR A 30 1.26 -8.37 20.84
N CYS A 31 0.57 -8.50 19.71
CA CYS A 31 1.16 -9.06 18.50
C CYS A 31 2.26 -8.16 17.91
N ILE A 32 2.18 -6.85 18.13
CA ILE A 32 3.18 -5.89 17.64
C ILE A 32 4.34 -5.74 18.63
N ASP A 33 4.08 -5.80 19.93
CA ASP A 33 5.07 -5.53 20.98
C ASP A 33 5.84 -6.77 21.45
N ASP A 34 5.19 -7.93 21.57
CA ASP A 34 5.77 -9.13 22.18
C ASP A 34 5.87 -10.33 21.23
N CYS A 35 5.02 -10.41 20.20
CA CYS A 35 5.03 -11.54 19.27
C CYS A 35 6.04 -11.36 18.12
N LYS A 36 6.99 -12.30 17.99
CA LYS A 36 7.95 -12.31 16.87
C LYS A 36 7.27 -12.42 15.51
N ILE A 37 6.26 -13.28 15.38
CA ILE A 37 5.50 -13.47 14.12
C ILE A 37 4.69 -12.21 13.79
N GLY A 38 4.07 -11.58 14.80
CA GLY A 38 3.31 -10.36 14.58
C GLY A 38 4.19 -9.17 14.18
N LYS A 39 5.41 -9.05 14.74
CA LYS A 39 6.42 -8.07 14.29
C LYS A 39 6.81 -8.28 12.83
N GLU A 40 7.02 -9.54 12.42
CA GLU A 40 7.39 -9.87 11.05
C GLU A 40 6.25 -9.55 10.06
N ILE A 41 5.01 -9.92 10.40
CA ILE A 41 3.83 -9.55 9.61
C ILE A 41 3.70 -8.02 9.49
N TYR A 42 3.84 -7.29 10.60
CA TYR A 42 3.74 -5.83 10.60
C TYR A 42 4.80 -5.15 9.73
N GLN A 43 6.04 -5.66 9.72
CA GLN A 43 7.10 -5.17 8.85
C GLN A 43 6.80 -5.43 7.37
N LEU A 44 6.31 -6.63 7.04
CA LEU A 44 5.92 -6.99 5.66
C LEU A 44 4.73 -6.15 5.17
N GLU A 45 3.75 -5.88 6.03
CA GLU A 45 2.62 -5.00 5.74
C GLU A 45 3.05 -3.55 5.54
N THR A 46 3.94 -3.02 6.40
CA THR A 46 4.45 -1.65 6.30
C THR A 46 5.19 -1.42 4.97
N GLY A 47 5.96 -2.41 4.51
CA GLY A 47 6.61 -2.39 3.21
C GLY A 47 5.62 -2.32 2.04
N LEU A 48 4.46 -2.98 2.14
CA LEU A 48 3.41 -2.92 1.13
C LEU A 48 2.66 -1.57 1.12
N ILE A 49 2.45 -0.95 2.28
CA ILE A 49 1.73 0.34 2.42
C ILE A 49 2.55 1.50 1.85
N PHE A 50 3.88 1.50 2.05
CA PHE A 50 4.75 2.55 1.51
C PHE A 50 4.67 2.62 -0.02
N ASP A 51 4.59 1.46 -0.67
CA ASP A 51 4.44 1.32 -2.12
C ASP A 51 3.07 1.83 -2.63
N GLU A 52 1.99 1.65 -1.85
CA GLU A 52 0.67 2.17 -2.21
C GLU A 52 0.62 3.71 -2.14
N LYS A 53 1.26 4.30 -1.12
CA LYS A 53 1.44 5.75 -1.02
C LYS A 53 2.32 6.27 -2.16
N ASP A 54 3.34 5.53 -2.56
CA ASP A 54 4.20 5.87 -3.69
C ASP A 54 3.44 5.81 -5.03
N LEU A 55 2.59 4.79 -5.22
CA LEU A 55 1.72 4.69 -6.39
C LEU A 55 0.73 5.87 -6.47
N LYS A 56 0.08 6.22 -5.35
CA LYS A 56 -0.81 7.39 -5.27
C LYS A 56 -0.07 8.68 -5.61
N ARG A 57 1.17 8.84 -5.13
CA ARG A 57 2.03 9.99 -5.47
C ARG A 57 2.42 10.00 -6.96
N LYS A 58 2.76 8.85 -7.54
CA LYS A 58 3.07 8.73 -8.97
C LYS A 58 1.88 9.08 -9.85
N VAL A 59 0.69 8.58 -9.50
CA VAL A 59 -0.56 8.93 -10.21
C VAL A 59 -0.83 10.42 -10.10
N LYS A 60 -0.71 11.02 -8.90
CA LYS A 60 -0.88 12.47 -8.72
C LYS A 60 0.08 13.27 -9.59
N ARG A 61 1.38 12.94 -9.58
CA ARG A 61 2.38 13.62 -10.43
C ARG A 61 2.06 13.52 -11.93
N LYS A 62 1.56 12.36 -12.37
CA LYS A 62 1.14 12.18 -13.77
C LYS A 62 -0.03 13.10 -14.12
N TRP A 63 -1.02 13.20 -13.25
CA TRP A 63 -2.15 14.13 -13.43
C TRP A 63 -1.72 15.59 -13.38
N ASP A 64 -0.85 15.98 -12.44
CA ASP A 64 -0.31 17.34 -12.36
C ASP A 64 0.38 17.74 -13.67
N HIS A 65 1.16 16.83 -14.27
CA HIS A 65 1.80 17.08 -15.57
C HIS A 65 0.78 17.27 -16.70
N ILE A 66 -0.26 16.42 -16.77
CA ILE A 66 -1.32 16.56 -17.78
C ILE A 66 -2.08 17.88 -17.60
N CYS A 67 -2.34 18.29 -16.35
CA CYS A 67 -2.98 19.57 -16.05
C CYS A 67 -2.09 20.75 -16.49
N GLN A 68 -0.78 20.70 -16.26
CA GLN A 68 0.14 21.73 -16.74
C GLN A 68 0.12 21.83 -18.27
N GLN A 69 0.19 20.69 -18.98
CA GLN A 69 0.09 20.67 -20.44
C GLN A 69 -1.25 21.23 -20.92
N ALA A 70 -2.36 20.92 -20.25
CA ALA A 70 -3.66 21.47 -20.59
C ALA A 70 -3.74 22.99 -20.39
N LEU A 71 -3.10 23.53 -19.34
CA LEU A 71 -2.98 24.97 -19.13
C LEU A 71 -2.17 25.65 -20.25
N GLU A 72 -1.06 25.05 -20.67
CA GLU A 72 -0.28 25.55 -21.80
C GLU A 72 -1.07 25.55 -23.11
N LEU A 73 -1.78 24.46 -23.41
CA LEU A 73 -2.63 24.35 -24.59
C LEU A 73 -3.77 25.39 -24.55
N ARG A 74 -4.40 25.58 -23.39
CA ARG A 74 -5.41 26.62 -23.20
C ARG A 74 -4.83 28.02 -23.38
N SER A 75 -3.63 28.29 -22.87
CA SER A 75 -2.93 29.56 -23.07
C SER A 75 -2.61 29.81 -24.55
N LYS A 76 -2.40 28.75 -25.33
CA LYS A 76 -2.21 28.81 -26.79
C LYS A 76 -3.52 28.91 -27.58
N GLY A 77 -4.67 29.02 -26.89
CA GLY A 77 -5.98 29.19 -27.51
C GLY A 77 -6.65 27.89 -27.97
N TYR A 78 -6.08 26.72 -27.65
CA TYR A 78 -6.73 25.45 -27.93
C TYR A 78 -7.91 25.24 -26.98
N THR A 79 -9.08 24.97 -27.54
CA THR A 79 -10.30 24.61 -26.81
C THR A 79 -10.91 23.36 -27.43
N TYR A 80 -11.73 22.66 -26.64
CA TYR A 80 -12.48 21.52 -27.15
C TYR A 80 -13.44 21.98 -28.25
N LYS A 81 -13.49 21.24 -29.36
CA LYS A 81 -14.53 21.42 -30.37
C LYS A 81 -15.85 20.94 -29.78
N LYS A 82 -16.88 21.78 -29.92
CA LYS A 82 -18.25 21.47 -29.51
C LYS A 82 -18.87 20.41 -30.42
#